data_AF-A0A3F2RF71-F1
#
_entry.id   AF-A0A3F2RF71-F1
#
_cell.length_a   1.000
_cell.length_b   1.000
_cell.length_c   1.000
_cell.angle_alpha   90.00
_cell.angle_beta   90.00
_cell.angle_gamma   90.00
#
_symmetry.space_group_name_H-M   'P 1'
#
loop_
_entity.id
_entity.type
_entity.pdbx_description
1 polymer ?
#
loop_
_entity_poly.entity_id
_entity_poly.type
_entity_poly.pdbx_seq_one_letter_code
_entity_poly.pdbx_strand_id
1 'polypeptide(L)'
;MRFPLPADTFPDLWLPMDDKDALNEMADVVIDEALGKYQEFRAPPLHGEIDESRWKIIKKRDGITSYLDRIIGNNTTMSRDDAARESVGSMSFSTKLHGVLAVGTIHGTLNDLMYGLHHCTTELMAIKTAYMADKIVDTKVLAEVCAPTPDEPVNSLYLKWSVSEFAPVLLRKVVRPRDFVYMEAVGILKDKKSGERIGYSLLHSLQIPDIRELTDYQIVRGNFSICGLFRQKSPGIIEVYMNGFVDSMGDIHTGVAIPATAEALMSYRKGVYCGQMKKLNWLLKTKKTVMLDRDIEGVKQKLAFLQAHTRRVVRRNLTFCARCMRVAVQTNGLEVASEELRRQNPFEYFELSSNDSGTSASPSNSVLPDNQQEFFG
;
A
#
# COMPACT_ATOMS: atom_id res chain seq x y z
N MET A 1 10.36 -22.32 -0.43
CA MET A 1 10.90 -21.11 -1.09
C MET A 1 11.37 -20.12 -0.04
N ARG A 2 12.38 -19.29 -0.32
CA ARG A 2 12.78 -18.19 0.57
C ARG A 2 12.64 -16.89 -0.21
N PHE A 3 12.01 -15.90 0.41
CA PHE A 3 11.93 -14.53 -0.10
C PHE A 3 12.91 -13.62 0.69
N PRO A 4 13.34 -12.49 0.09
CA PRO A 4 13.09 -12.08 -1.30
C PRO A 4 13.84 -12.96 -2.32
N LEU A 5 13.35 -13.01 -3.56
CA LEU A 5 14.02 -13.63 -4.71
C LEU A 5 15.31 -12.84 -5.07
N PRO A 6 16.22 -13.40 -5.88
CA PRO A 6 17.41 -12.69 -6.38
C PRO A 6 17.07 -11.33 -7.00
N ALA A 7 17.93 -10.32 -6.81
CA ALA A 7 17.64 -8.94 -7.24
C ALA A 7 17.49 -8.80 -8.77
N ASP A 8 18.18 -9.67 -9.49
CA ASP A 8 18.24 -9.84 -10.94
C ASP A 8 17.13 -10.74 -11.50
N THR A 9 16.11 -11.08 -10.70
CA THR A 9 14.97 -11.92 -11.16
C THR A 9 14.28 -11.36 -12.41
N PHE A 10 14.22 -10.04 -12.53
CA PHE A 10 13.69 -9.34 -13.71
C PHE A 10 14.71 -8.31 -14.20
N PRO A 11 14.78 -8.10 -15.53
CA PRO A 11 15.59 -7.04 -16.10
C PRO A 11 15.09 -5.66 -15.67
N ASP A 12 15.92 -4.64 -15.85
CA ASP A 12 15.46 -3.27 -15.77
C ASP A 12 14.53 -2.98 -16.95
N LEU A 13 13.35 -2.45 -16.65
CA LEU A 13 12.32 -2.19 -17.65
C LEU A 13 12.44 -0.74 -18.12
N TRP A 14 12.81 -0.57 -19.39
CA TRP A 14 12.78 0.74 -20.03
C TRP A 14 11.41 0.99 -20.65
N LEU A 15 10.81 2.14 -20.33
CA LEU A 15 9.50 2.55 -20.86
C LEU A 15 9.64 3.75 -21.80
N PRO A 16 9.32 3.60 -23.10
CA PRO A 16 9.12 4.71 -24.01
C PRO A 16 8.09 5.72 -23.48
N MET A 17 8.16 6.97 -23.95
CA MET A 17 7.20 8.01 -23.55
C MET A 17 5.76 7.63 -23.93
N ASP A 18 5.55 7.10 -25.14
CA ASP A 18 4.23 6.69 -25.62
C ASP A 18 3.59 5.62 -24.72
N ASP A 19 4.39 4.66 -24.22
CA ASP A 19 3.91 3.65 -23.27
C ASP A 19 3.56 4.27 -21.92
N LYS A 20 4.32 5.27 -21.47
CA LYS A 20 3.99 6.01 -20.24
C LYS A 20 2.68 6.78 -20.38
N ASP A 21 2.46 7.43 -21.51
CA ASP A 21 1.23 8.18 -21.78
C ASP A 21 0.02 7.23 -21.85
N ALA A 22 0.15 6.10 -22.53
CA ALA A 22 -0.90 5.07 -22.58
C ALA A 22 -1.22 4.48 -21.19
N LEU A 23 -0.22 4.28 -20.34
CA LEU A 23 -0.42 3.81 -18.97
C LEU A 23 -1.12 4.86 -18.10
N ASN A 24 -0.82 6.15 -18.27
CA ASN A 24 -1.54 7.23 -17.58
C ASN A 24 -3.01 7.28 -18.03
N GLU A 25 -3.28 7.27 -19.34
CA GLU A 25 -4.64 7.27 -19.87
C GLU A 25 -5.45 6.06 -19.36
N MET A 26 -4.84 4.88 -19.35
CA MET A 26 -5.48 3.68 -18.81
C MET A 26 -5.79 3.83 -17.31
N ALA A 27 -4.87 4.37 -16.52
CA ALA A 27 -5.10 4.61 -15.10
C ALA A 27 -6.29 5.57 -14.89
N ASP A 28 -6.34 6.67 -15.63
CA ASP A 28 -7.41 7.66 -15.56
C ASP A 28 -8.78 7.04 -15.90
N VAL A 29 -8.87 6.24 -16.97
CA VAL A 29 -10.11 5.54 -17.36
C VAL A 29 -10.62 4.64 -16.23
N VAL A 30 -9.74 3.83 -15.63
CA VAL A 30 -10.14 2.90 -14.56
C VAL A 30 -10.53 3.66 -13.28
N ILE A 31 -9.84 4.75 -12.96
CA ILE A 31 -10.17 5.60 -11.81
C ILE A 31 -11.52 6.29 -12.01
N ASP A 32 -11.78 6.83 -13.20
CA ASP A 32 -13.04 7.51 -13.54
C ASP A 32 -14.23 6.54 -13.51
N GLU A 33 -14.06 5.30 -14.01
CA GLU A 33 -15.09 4.27 -13.91
C GLU A 33 -15.39 3.92 -12.44
N ALA A 34 -14.35 3.76 -11.62
CA ALA A 34 -14.52 3.50 -10.18
C ALA A 34 -15.20 4.67 -9.47
N LEU A 35 -14.88 5.90 -9.85
CA LEU A 35 -15.48 7.12 -9.31
C LEU A 35 -16.97 7.19 -9.68
N GLY A 36 -17.33 6.85 -10.93
CA GLY A 36 -18.72 6.75 -11.38
C GLY A 36 -19.52 5.77 -10.51
N LYS A 37 -19.01 4.55 -10.31
CA LYS A 37 -19.63 3.54 -9.44
C LYS A 37 -19.79 4.01 -7.99
N TYR A 38 -18.80 4.73 -7.47
CA TYR A 38 -18.87 5.30 -6.12
C TYR A 38 -19.89 6.44 -6.01
N GLN A 39 -20.00 7.28 -7.03
CA GLN A 39 -21.02 8.34 -7.09
C GLN A 39 -22.43 7.73 -7.14
N GLU A 40 -22.65 6.71 -7.97
CA GLU A 40 -23.92 5.96 -8.02
C GLU A 40 -24.25 5.31 -6.68
N PHE A 41 -23.27 4.68 -6.03
CA PHE A 41 -23.44 4.08 -4.71
C PHE A 41 -23.89 5.10 -3.66
N ARG A 42 -23.38 6.33 -3.69
CA ARG A 42 -23.76 7.40 -2.77
C ARG A 42 -25.06 8.10 -3.14
N ALA A 43 -25.44 8.08 -4.41
CA ALA A 43 -26.64 8.75 -4.91
C ALA A 43 -27.93 8.01 -4.48
N PRO A 44 -29.09 8.68 -4.48
CA PRO A 44 -30.38 8.00 -4.40
C PRO A 44 -30.52 7.00 -5.57
N PRO A 45 -31.12 5.82 -5.35
CA PRO A 45 -31.82 5.40 -4.13
C PRO A 45 -30.93 4.70 -3.09
N LEU A 46 -29.65 4.46 -3.39
CA LEU A 46 -28.78 3.63 -2.54
C LEU A 46 -28.30 4.37 -1.29
N HIS A 47 -28.01 5.67 -1.36
CA HIS A 47 -27.56 6.48 -0.21
C HIS A 47 -26.33 5.91 0.53
N GLY A 48 -25.47 5.15 -0.16
CA GLY A 48 -24.34 4.44 0.44
C GLY A 48 -24.72 3.16 1.20
N GLU A 49 -25.92 2.64 0.99
CA GLU A 49 -26.38 1.36 1.51
C GLU A 49 -26.13 0.23 0.51
N ILE A 50 -25.85 -0.96 1.05
CA ILE A 50 -25.56 -2.14 0.25
C ILE A 50 -26.88 -2.86 -0.06
N ASP A 51 -27.13 -3.10 -1.34
CA ASP A 51 -28.19 -4.01 -1.77
C ASP A 51 -27.82 -5.47 -1.48
N GLU A 52 -28.31 -6.01 -0.37
CA GLU A 52 -28.03 -7.38 0.08
C GLU A 52 -28.64 -8.47 -0.84
N SER A 53 -29.55 -8.10 -1.75
CA SER A 53 -30.08 -9.03 -2.76
C SER A 53 -29.00 -9.40 -3.79
N ARG A 54 -28.16 -8.43 -4.16
CA ARG A 54 -26.99 -8.60 -5.05
C ARG A 54 -25.72 -8.96 -4.29
N TRP A 55 -25.48 -8.32 -3.15
CA TRP A 55 -24.20 -8.38 -2.44
C TRP A 55 -24.27 -9.33 -1.25
N LYS A 56 -23.50 -10.42 -1.29
CA LYS A 56 -23.40 -11.37 -0.18
C LYS A 56 -22.21 -11.04 0.71
N ILE A 57 -22.43 -10.85 2.02
CA ILE A 57 -21.32 -10.63 2.97
C ILE A 57 -20.34 -11.81 2.92
N ILE A 58 -19.05 -11.49 2.77
CA ILE A 58 -17.93 -12.43 2.94
C ILE A 58 -17.37 -12.30 4.35
N LYS A 59 -17.13 -11.06 4.81
CA LYS A 59 -16.38 -10.79 6.05
C LYS A 59 -16.58 -9.36 6.54
N LYS A 60 -16.52 -9.17 7.87
CA LYS A 60 -16.51 -7.87 8.55
C LYS A 60 -15.36 -7.79 9.54
N ARG A 61 -14.58 -6.69 9.54
CA ARG A 61 -13.43 -6.48 10.44
C ARG A 61 -13.06 -5.00 10.49
N ASP A 62 -12.79 -4.49 11.70
CA ASP A 62 -12.27 -3.13 11.98
C ASP A 62 -13.01 -2.03 11.20
N GLY A 63 -14.34 -2.07 11.13
CA GLY A 63 -15.17 -1.06 10.46
C GLY A 63 -15.34 -1.23 8.95
N ILE A 64 -14.72 -2.24 8.33
CA ILE A 64 -14.88 -2.58 6.90
C ILE A 64 -15.64 -3.90 6.75
N THR A 65 -16.57 -3.94 5.80
CA THR A 65 -17.27 -5.15 5.36
C THR A 65 -16.99 -5.41 3.89
N SER A 66 -16.63 -6.66 3.55
CA SER A 66 -16.43 -7.13 2.18
C SER A 66 -17.60 -8.00 1.73
N TYR A 67 -17.99 -7.86 0.47
CA TYR A 67 -19.16 -8.47 -0.16
C TYR A 67 -18.77 -9.12 -1.48
N LEU A 68 -19.38 -10.26 -1.79
CA LEU A 68 -19.30 -10.94 -3.07
C LEU A 68 -20.46 -10.49 -3.95
N ASP A 69 -20.18 -10.15 -5.21
CA ASP A 69 -21.21 -9.92 -6.20
C ASP A 69 -21.82 -11.25 -6.67
N ARG A 70 -23.10 -11.48 -6.36
CA ARG A 70 -23.80 -12.71 -6.76
C ARG A 70 -23.99 -12.82 -8.27
N ILE A 71 -24.08 -11.71 -8.99
CA ILE A 71 -24.32 -11.70 -10.44
C ILE A 71 -23.06 -12.19 -11.16
N ILE A 72 -21.91 -11.64 -10.80
CA ILE A 72 -20.62 -12.03 -11.36
C ILE A 72 -20.22 -13.44 -10.91
N GLY A 73 -20.48 -13.80 -9.66
CA GLY A 73 -20.25 -15.15 -9.13
C GLY A 73 -21.05 -16.25 -9.82
N ASN A 74 -22.24 -15.94 -10.36
CA ASN A 74 -23.05 -16.90 -11.10
C ASN A 74 -22.62 -17.02 -12.58
N ASN A 75 -22.24 -15.90 -13.23
CA ASN A 75 -21.84 -15.91 -14.64
C ASN A 75 -20.50 -16.65 -14.91
N THR A 76 -19.62 -16.72 -13.91
CA THR A 76 -18.36 -17.50 -14.00
C THR A 76 -18.58 -19.02 -14.06
N THR A 77 -19.79 -19.51 -13.75
CA THR A 77 -20.14 -20.94 -13.92
C THR A 77 -20.61 -21.28 -15.34
N MET A 78 -20.94 -20.30 -16.18
CA MET A 78 -21.67 -20.52 -17.44
C MET A 78 -20.87 -20.32 -18.74
N SER A 79 -19.67 -19.72 -18.72
CA SER A 79 -18.83 -19.67 -19.94
C SER A 79 -17.34 -19.69 -19.58
N ARG A 80 -16.69 -20.85 -19.74
CA ARG A 80 -15.24 -20.99 -19.60
C ARG A 80 -14.47 -20.48 -20.84
N ASP A 81 -15.14 -20.21 -21.96
CA ASP A 81 -14.44 -20.12 -23.25
C ASP A 81 -14.42 -18.74 -23.93
N ASP A 82 -15.30 -17.78 -23.60
CA ASP A 82 -15.34 -16.47 -24.28
C ASP A 82 -15.13 -15.28 -23.33
N ALA A 83 -13.88 -15.09 -22.88
CA ALA A 83 -13.47 -13.88 -22.20
C ALA A 83 -12.86 -12.91 -23.24
N ALA A 84 -13.61 -11.87 -23.62
CA ALA A 84 -13.08 -10.80 -24.45
C ALA A 84 -11.84 -10.19 -23.77
N ARG A 85 -10.73 -10.11 -24.50
CA ARG A 85 -9.50 -9.41 -24.10
C ARG A 85 -9.60 -8.00 -24.64
N GLU A 86 -9.62 -6.99 -23.80
CA GLU A 86 -9.34 -5.63 -24.29
C GLU A 86 -7.83 -5.43 -24.33
N SER A 87 -7.36 -4.72 -25.36
CA SER A 87 -5.95 -4.52 -25.65
C SER A 87 -5.62 -3.04 -25.73
N VAL A 88 -4.52 -2.63 -25.13
CA VAL A 88 -3.92 -1.30 -25.30
C VAL A 88 -2.48 -1.49 -25.75
N GLY A 89 -2.18 -1.10 -26.99
CA GLY A 89 -0.88 -1.39 -27.61
C GLY A 89 -0.60 -2.90 -27.65
N SER A 90 0.53 -3.33 -27.09
CA SER A 90 0.91 -4.75 -26.98
C SER A 90 0.37 -5.46 -25.73
N MET A 91 -0.35 -4.75 -24.84
CA MET A 91 -0.83 -5.26 -23.55
C MET A 91 -2.28 -5.77 -23.64
N SER A 92 -2.63 -6.86 -22.93
CA SER A 92 -3.99 -7.42 -22.88
C SER A 92 -4.41 -7.83 -21.45
N PHE A 93 -5.72 -7.88 -21.17
CA PHE A 93 -6.25 -8.31 -19.85
C PHE A 93 -7.42 -9.31 -19.91
N SER A 94 -7.73 -9.95 -18.77
CA SER A 94 -8.75 -11.02 -18.63
C SER A 94 -10.06 -10.49 -18.06
N THR A 95 -11.20 -10.97 -18.58
CA THR A 95 -12.56 -10.65 -18.11
C THR A 95 -13.16 -11.71 -17.17
N LYS A 96 -12.42 -12.77 -16.80
CA LYS A 96 -12.87 -13.82 -15.84
C LYS A 96 -12.68 -13.38 -14.38
N LEU A 97 -13.45 -12.40 -13.94
CA LEU A 97 -13.20 -11.74 -12.67
C LEU A 97 -14.28 -12.05 -11.65
N HIS A 98 -13.91 -12.47 -10.44
CA HIS A 98 -14.84 -12.46 -9.30
C HIS A 98 -14.89 -11.06 -8.70
N GLY A 99 -16.07 -10.43 -8.70
CA GLY A 99 -16.27 -9.10 -8.12
C GLY A 99 -16.41 -9.16 -6.60
N VAL A 100 -15.50 -8.49 -5.89
CA VAL A 100 -15.55 -8.25 -4.44
C VAL A 100 -15.62 -6.75 -4.19
N LEU A 101 -16.61 -6.31 -3.43
CA LEU A 101 -16.74 -4.94 -2.96
C LEU A 101 -16.36 -4.88 -1.49
N ALA A 102 -15.60 -3.86 -1.07
CA ALA A 102 -15.34 -3.57 0.32
C ALA A 102 -15.74 -2.14 0.65
N VAL A 103 -16.66 -1.98 1.60
CA VAL A 103 -17.14 -0.66 2.05
C VAL A 103 -17.03 -0.54 3.56
N GLY A 104 -16.90 0.67 4.06
CA GLY A 104 -16.93 0.94 5.49
C GLY A 104 -16.19 2.19 5.88
N THR A 105 -15.61 2.19 7.08
CA THR A 105 -14.87 3.34 7.60
C THR A 105 -13.56 2.94 8.27
N ILE A 106 -12.61 3.87 8.25
CA ILE A 106 -11.31 3.77 8.92
C ILE A 106 -11.15 5.00 9.82
N HIS A 107 -10.67 4.80 11.05
CA HIS A 107 -10.31 5.91 11.93
C HIS A 107 -8.98 6.53 11.50
N GLY A 108 -8.96 7.85 11.29
CA GLY A 108 -7.78 8.62 10.93
C GLY A 108 -8.08 9.78 9.99
N THR A 109 -7.01 10.32 9.42
CA THR A 109 -7.08 11.38 8.40
C THR A 109 -6.79 10.80 7.02
N LEU A 110 -7.45 11.35 5.99
CA LEU A 110 -7.19 10.99 4.59
C LEU A 110 -5.70 11.13 4.27
N ASN A 111 -5.07 12.21 4.72
CA ASN A 111 -3.65 12.48 4.50
C ASN A 111 -2.74 11.37 5.09
N ASP A 112 -3.05 10.87 6.28
CA ASP A 112 -2.29 9.77 6.90
C ASP A 112 -2.49 8.44 6.18
N LEU A 113 -3.72 8.15 5.74
CA LEU A 113 -4.01 6.98 4.93
C LEU A 113 -3.24 7.03 3.60
N MET A 114 -3.31 8.15 2.88
CA MET A 114 -2.61 8.31 1.61
C MET A 114 -1.09 8.24 1.77
N TYR A 115 -0.53 8.86 2.82
CA TYR A 115 0.90 8.69 3.13
C TYR A 115 1.27 7.24 3.48
N GLY A 116 0.41 6.52 4.19
CA GLY A 116 0.59 5.11 4.49
C GLY A 116 0.55 4.20 3.26
N LEU A 117 -0.21 4.58 2.23
CA LEU A 117 -0.28 3.88 0.95
C LEU A 117 0.86 4.28 0.01
N HIS A 118 1.45 5.46 0.17
CA HIS A 118 2.52 5.98 -0.70
C HIS A 118 3.87 5.25 -0.50
N HIS A 119 4.53 4.95 -1.62
CA HIS A 119 5.77 4.16 -1.72
C HIS A 119 6.32 4.19 -3.16
N CYS A 120 7.49 4.80 -3.36
CA CYS A 120 8.11 4.97 -4.68
C CYS A 120 9.28 4.02 -4.97
N THR A 121 9.82 3.32 -3.96
CA THR A 121 10.94 2.39 -4.13
C THR A 121 10.61 0.99 -3.65
N THR A 122 11.34 -0.01 -4.14
CA THR A 122 11.20 -1.43 -3.74
C THR A 122 11.30 -1.60 -2.21
N GLU A 123 12.20 -0.85 -1.59
CA GLU A 123 12.44 -0.87 -0.16
C GLU A 123 11.25 -0.30 0.62
N LEU A 124 10.68 0.82 0.17
CA LEU A 124 9.47 1.40 0.76
C LEU A 124 8.26 0.49 0.56
N MET A 125 8.18 -0.25 -0.55
CA MET A 125 7.15 -1.28 -0.73
C MET A 125 7.26 -2.38 0.33
N ALA A 126 8.46 -2.90 0.57
CA ALA A 126 8.68 -3.92 1.59
C ALA A 126 8.28 -3.42 3.00
N ILE A 127 8.60 -2.16 3.33
CA ILE A 127 8.18 -1.53 4.59
C ILE A 127 6.66 -1.38 4.68
N LYS A 128 5.99 -0.88 3.62
CA LYS A 128 4.51 -0.75 3.57
C LYS A 128 3.84 -2.09 3.86
N THR A 129 4.21 -3.13 3.12
CA THR A 129 3.64 -4.48 3.25
C THR A 129 3.82 -5.04 4.68
N ALA A 130 4.91 -4.70 5.35
CA ALA A 130 5.14 -5.08 6.74
C ALA A 130 4.13 -4.46 7.74
N TYR A 131 3.40 -3.41 7.39
CA TYR A 131 2.36 -2.82 8.23
C TYR A 131 0.93 -3.13 7.76
N MET A 132 0.73 -3.40 6.47
CA MET A 132 -0.60 -3.57 5.86
C MET A 132 -1.24 -4.93 6.13
N ALA A 133 -0.45 -5.96 6.45
CA ALA A 133 -0.90 -7.34 6.60
C ALA A 133 -1.60 -7.91 5.34
N ASP A 134 -1.13 -7.48 4.18
CA ASP A 134 -1.61 -7.79 2.81
C ASP A 134 -1.13 -9.16 2.27
N LYS A 135 -0.33 -9.91 3.04
CA LYS A 135 0.25 -11.22 2.68
C LYS A 135 1.25 -11.17 1.53
N ILE A 136 1.71 -9.98 1.16
CA ILE A 136 2.82 -9.81 0.24
C ILE A 136 4.12 -10.22 0.95
N VAL A 137 4.94 -11.01 0.27
CA VAL A 137 6.20 -11.57 0.80
C VAL A 137 7.43 -11.12 0.03
N ASP A 138 7.23 -10.58 -1.17
CA ASP A 138 8.28 -10.02 -2.00
C ASP A 138 7.70 -8.96 -2.94
N THR A 139 8.52 -7.97 -3.30
CA THR A 139 8.11 -6.81 -4.09
C THR A 139 9.28 -6.28 -4.91
N LYS A 140 8.98 -5.70 -6.08
CA LYS A 140 9.94 -4.96 -6.89
C LYS A 140 9.22 -3.82 -7.63
N VAL A 141 9.78 -2.61 -7.60
CA VAL A 141 9.42 -1.57 -8.57
C VAL A 141 10.12 -1.92 -9.88
N LEU A 142 9.35 -2.07 -10.96
CA LEU A 142 9.85 -2.43 -12.28
C LEU A 142 10.22 -1.19 -13.10
N ALA A 143 9.36 -0.18 -13.08
CA ALA A 143 9.59 1.08 -13.77
C ALA A 143 8.75 2.21 -13.19
N GLU A 144 9.25 3.43 -13.34
CA GLU A 144 8.53 4.66 -13.04
C GLU A 144 7.82 5.20 -14.28
N VAL A 145 6.52 5.44 -14.14
CA VAL A 145 5.71 6.08 -15.18
C VAL A 145 5.55 7.56 -14.87
N CYS A 146 5.10 7.89 -13.65
CA CYS A 146 4.92 9.24 -13.14
C CYS A 146 5.39 9.32 -11.68
N ALA A 147 6.42 10.14 -11.43
CA ALA A 147 6.96 10.39 -10.10
C ALA A 147 6.10 11.40 -9.31
N PRO A 148 6.03 11.25 -7.97
CA PRO A 148 5.44 12.29 -7.12
C PRO A 148 6.31 13.56 -7.12
N THR A 149 5.66 14.70 -6.86
CA THR A 149 6.32 16.00 -6.70
C THR A 149 6.11 16.54 -5.27
N PRO A 150 6.92 17.49 -4.78
CA PRO A 150 6.68 18.08 -3.48
C PRO A 150 5.29 18.72 -3.31
N ASP A 151 4.66 19.18 -4.39
CA ASP A 151 3.32 19.77 -4.38
C ASP A 151 2.21 18.70 -4.43
N GLU A 152 2.49 17.57 -5.09
CA GLU A 152 1.61 16.41 -5.15
C GLU A 152 2.32 15.15 -4.64
N PRO A 153 2.63 15.07 -3.33
CA PRO A 153 3.65 14.18 -2.79
C PRO A 153 3.23 12.71 -2.68
N VAL A 154 1.98 12.41 -3.03
CA VAL A 154 1.47 11.04 -3.08
C VAL A 154 0.93 10.68 -4.47
N ASN A 155 0.88 11.64 -5.40
CA ASN A 155 0.41 11.42 -6.77
C ASN A 155 1.49 10.68 -7.55
N SER A 156 1.23 9.46 -7.99
CA SER A 156 2.27 8.67 -8.66
C SER A 156 1.68 7.50 -9.43
N LEU A 157 2.42 7.06 -10.46
CA LEU A 157 2.14 5.88 -11.26
C LEU A 157 3.43 5.07 -11.48
N TYR A 158 3.39 3.78 -11.13
CA TYR A 158 4.53 2.88 -11.23
C TYR A 158 4.12 1.52 -11.79
N LEU A 159 5.02 0.87 -12.53
CA LEU A 159 4.93 -0.56 -12.82
C LEU A 159 5.62 -1.34 -11.70
N LYS A 160 4.91 -2.33 -11.14
CA LYS A 160 5.31 -3.05 -9.95
C LYS A 160 5.10 -4.54 -10.11
N TRP A 161 5.90 -5.29 -9.37
CA TRP A 161 5.77 -6.71 -9.18
C TRP A 161 5.67 -7.06 -7.70
N SER A 162 4.85 -8.05 -7.35
CA SER A 162 4.79 -8.57 -5.99
C SER A 162 4.41 -10.05 -5.94
N VAL A 163 4.80 -10.72 -4.87
CA VAL A 163 4.43 -12.11 -4.57
C VAL A 163 3.54 -12.16 -3.34
N SER A 164 2.42 -12.87 -3.45
CA SER A 164 1.50 -13.13 -2.36
C SER A 164 1.53 -14.58 -1.91
N GLU A 165 1.67 -14.78 -0.60
CA GLU A 165 1.38 -16.04 0.09
C GLU A 165 0.02 -15.97 0.82
N PHE A 166 -1.05 -15.73 0.07
CA PHE A 166 -2.40 -15.61 0.62
C PHE A 166 -2.96 -16.91 1.21
N ALA A 167 -2.46 -18.07 0.76
CA ALA A 167 -2.97 -19.36 1.19
C ALA A 167 -2.80 -19.56 2.71
N PRO A 168 -3.84 -20.05 3.42
CA PRO A 168 -3.72 -20.48 4.80
C PRO A 168 -2.58 -21.48 4.96
N VAL A 169 -1.89 -21.45 6.12
CA VAL A 169 -0.70 -22.28 6.37
C VAL A 169 -0.91 -23.76 6.04
N LEU A 170 -2.08 -24.30 6.39
CA LEU A 170 -2.47 -25.69 6.13
C LEU A 170 -2.57 -26.04 4.63
N LEU A 171 -2.85 -25.06 3.77
CA LEU A 171 -3.04 -25.24 2.33
C LEU A 171 -1.79 -24.89 1.50
N ARG A 172 -0.74 -24.33 2.11
CA ARG A 172 0.47 -23.87 1.39
C ARG A 172 1.25 -24.96 0.65
N LYS A 173 1.03 -26.23 1.00
CA LYS A 173 1.62 -27.37 0.26
C LYS A 173 0.92 -27.67 -1.06
N VAL A 174 -0.33 -27.23 -1.21
CA VAL A 174 -1.18 -27.49 -2.38
C VAL A 174 -1.40 -26.20 -3.19
N VAL A 175 -1.55 -25.07 -2.50
CA VAL A 175 -1.76 -23.76 -3.10
C VAL A 175 -0.41 -23.04 -3.22
N ARG A 176 0.11 -22.99 -4.46
CA ARG A 176 1.33 -22.25 -4.82
C ARG A 176 1.23 -20.74 -4.50
N PRO A 177 2.34 -20.03 -4.23
CA PRO A 177 2.35 -18.57 -4.20
C PRO A 177 1.98 -18.00 -5.57
N ARG A 178 1.38 -16.80 -5.58
CA ARG A 178 1.06 -16.08 -6.82
C ARG A 178 1.90 -14.83 -6.93
N ASP A 179 2.43 -14.56 -8.11
CA ASP A 179 2.99 -13.26 -8.42
C ASP A 179 2.05 -12.44 -9.30
N PHE A 180 2.26 -11.13 -9.28
CA PHE A 180 1.47 -10.17 -10.02
C PHE A 180 2.39 -9.12 -10.60
N VAL A 181 2.13 -8.74 -11.85
CA VAL A 181 2.75 -7.61 -12.54
C VAL A 181 1.64 -6.63 -12.81
N TYR A 182 1.75 -5.40 -12.31
CA TYR A 182 0.65 -4.44 -12.31
C TYR A 182 1.14 -3.01 -12.38
N MET A 183 0.32 -2.13 -12.94
CA MET A 183 0.44 -0.70 -12.68
C MET A 183 -0.20 -0.37 -11.34
N GLU A 184 0.41 0.56 -10.60
CA GLU A 184 -0.16 1.12 -9.40
C GLU A 184 -0.22 2.64 -9.49
N ALA A 185 -1.43 3.19 -9.40
CA ALA A 185 -1.68 4.61 -9.31
C ALA A 185 -2.16 4.96 -7.90
N VAL A 186 -1.55 5.96 -7.27
CA VAL A 186 -1.99 6.49 -5.98
C VAL A 186 -2.05 8.00 -6.10
N GLY A 187 -3.09 8.63 -5.52
CA GLY A 187 -3.20 10.08 -5.58
C GLY A 187 -4.43 10.61 -4.87
N ILE A 188 -4.65 11.92 -4.97
CA ILE A 188 -5.82 12.59 -4.41
C ILE A 188 -6.39 13.49 -5.50
N LEU A 189 -7.63 13.23 -5.88
CA LEU A 189 -8.38 14.08 -6.80
C LEU A 189 -9.41 14.92 -6.05
N LYS A 190 -9.88 15.99 -6.71
CA LYS A 190 -11.04 16.76 -6.26
C LYS A 190 -12.23 16.36 -7.10
N ASP A 191 -13.29 15.90 -6.46
CA ASP A 191 -14.54 15.58 -7.14
C ASP A 191 -15.13 16.86 -7.76
N LYS A 192 -15.37 16.84 -9.07
CA LYS A 192 -15.79 18.04 -9.83
C LYS A 192 -17.16 18.59 -9.40
N LYS A 193 -18.04 17.73 -8.85
CA LYS A 193 -19.41 18.12 -8.47
C LYS A 193 -19.49 18.62 -7.03
N SER A 194 -18.86 17.92 -6.10
CA SER A 194 -18.92 18.19 -4.66
C SER A 194 -17.74 19.01 -4.13
N GLY A 195 -16.64 19.07 -4.86
CA GLY A 195 -15.37 19.66 -4.41
C GLY A 195 -14.64 18.82 -3.35
N GLU A 196 -15.18 17.65 -2.98
CA GLU A 196 -14.60 16.78 -1.95
C GLU A 196 -13.25 16.20 -2.44
N ARG A 197 -12.28 16.12 -1.51
CA ARG A 197 -11.02 15.40 -1.76
C ARG A 197 -11.25 13.91 -1.67
N ILE A 198 -10.94 13.18 -2.74
CA ILE A 198 -11.03 11.72 -2.82
C ILE A 198 -9.62 11.19 -3.06
N GLY A 199 -9.09 10.46 -2.08
CA GLY A 199 -7.89 9.66 -2.28
C GLY A 199 -8.22 8.42 -3.11
N TYR A 200 -7.32 8.00 -3.98
CA TYR A 200 -7.46 6.78 -4.75
C TYR A 200 -6.20 5.90 -4.66
N SER A 201 -6.40 4.60 -4.80
CA SER A 201 -5.34 3.60 -4.91
C SER A 201 -5.79 2.53 -5.91
N LEU A 202 -5.25 2.61 -7.12
CA LEU A 202 -5.47 1.66 -8.21
C LEU A 202 -4.29 0.70 -8.28
N LEU A 203 -4.57 -0.59 -8.32
CA LEU A 203 -3.62 -1.63 -8.68
C LEU A 203 -4.25 -2.48 -9.78
N HIS A 204 -3.68 -2.47 -10.98
CA HIS A 204 -4.27 -3.12 -12.16
C HIS A 204 -3.22 -3.97 -12.87
N SER A 205 -3.46 -5.28 -12.98
CA SER A 205 -2.50 -6.22 -13.56
C SER A 205 -2.32 -6.02 -15.06
N LEU A 206 -1.07 -6.13 -15.51
CA LEU A 206 -0.67 -5.95 -16.89
C LEU A 206 0.12 -7.18 -17.37
N GLN A 207 0.04 -7.44 -18.68
CA GLN A 207 0.92 -8.39 -19.34
C GLN A 207 2.03 -7.60 -20.03
N ILE A 208 3.24 -7.69 -19.47
CA ILE A 208 4.44 -7.04 -20.03
C ILE A 208 5.31 -8.13 -20.64
N PRO A 209 5.53 -8.14 -21.97
CA PRO A 209 6.28 -9.20 -22.64
C PRO A 209 7.66 -9.50 -22.04
N ASP A 210 8.38 -8.48 -21.58
CA ASP A 210 9.74 -8.61 -21.01
C ASP A 210 9.75 -9.19 -19.58
N ILE A 211 8.58 -9.31 -18.94
CA ILE A 211 8.45 -9.80 -17.56
C ILE A 211 7.90 -11.22 -17.54
N ARG A 212 8.84 -12.18 -17.68
CA ARG A 212 8.56 -13.62 -17.72
C ARG A 212 7.77 -14.13 -16.51
N GLU A 213 7.11 -15.26 -16.67
CA GLU A 213 6.58 -16.03 -15.54
C GLU A 213 7.70 -16.76 -14.79
N LEU A 214 7.47 -17.00 -13.49
CA LEU A 214 8.44 -17.58 -12.56
C LEU A 214 8.12 -19.06 -12.26
N THR A 215 7.90 -19.86 -13.30
CA THR A 215 7.54 -21.28 -13.19
C THR A 215 8.65 -22.14 -12.58
N ASP A 216 9.91 -21.72 -12.78
CA ASP A 216 11.12 -22.25 -12.13
C ASP A 216 11.06 -22.14 -10.60
N TYR A 217 10.36 -21.12 -10.09
CA TYR A 217 10.08 -20.93 -8.67
C TYR A 217 8.75 -21.56 -8.21
N GLN A 218 8.06 -22.32 -9.05
CA GLN A 218 6.71 -22.84 -8.76
C GLN A 218 5.72 -21.74 -8.33
N ILE A 219 5.92 -20.53 -8.85
CA ILE A 219 5.03 -19.39 -8.66
C ILE A 219 4.09 -19.33 -9.87
N VAL A 220 2.82 -18.98 -9.62
CA VAL A 220 1.80 -18.84 -10.67
C VAL A 220 1.48 -17.38 -10.88
N ARG A 221 1.51 -16.89 -12.13
CA ARG A 221 1.11 -15.53 -12.48
C ARG A 221 -0.40 -15.36 -12.31
N GLY A 222 -0.79 -14.53 -11.36
CA GLY A 222 -2.19 -14.14 -11.16
C GLY A 222 -2.51 -12.83 -11.89
N ASN A 223 -3.81 -12.53 -12.01
CA ASN A 223 -4.30 -11.26 -12.51
C ASN A 223 -5.36 -10.69 -11.56
N PHE A 224 -5.28 -9.40 -11.28
CA PHE A 224 -6.28 -8.69 -10.50
C PHE A 224 -6.40 -7.22 -10.93
N SER A 225 -7.53 -6.62 -10.59
CA SER A 225 -7.76 -5.18 -10.63
C SER A 225 -8.41 -4.75 -9.32
N ILE A 226 -7.80 -3.81 -8.59
CA ILE A 226 -8.31 -3.24 -7.35
C ILE A 226 -8.29 -1.72 -7.50
N CYS A 227 -9.43 -1.07 -7.29
CA CYS A 227 -9.48 0.38 -7.16
C CYS A 227 -10.17 0.75 -5.85
N GLY A 228 -9.42 1.38 -4.96
CA GLY A 228 -9.92 1.89 -3.69
C GLY A 228 -10.07 3.40 -3.70
N LEU A 229 -11.21 3.88 -3.18
CA LEU A 229 -11.55 5.28 -3.04
C LEU A 229 -11.78 5.62 -1.57
N PHE A 230 -11.22 6.77 -1.16
CA PHE A 230 -11.15 7.19 0.24
C PHE A 230 -11.59 8.63 0.38
N ARG A 231 -12.57 8.89 1.25
CA ARG A 231 -13.10 10.24 1.50
C ARG A 231 -13.08 10.57 2.98
N GLN A 232 -12.66 11.77 3.34
CA GLN A 232 -12.81 12.22 4.73
C GLN A 232 -14.29 12.52 5.00
N LYS A 233 -15.01 11.56 5.59
CA LYS A 233 -16.46 11.67 5.87
C LYS A 233 -16.76 12.66 6.97
N SER A 234 -15.93 12.68 8.00
CA SER A 234 -15.96 13.63 9.12
C SER A 234 -14.58 13.68 9.79
N PRO A 235 -14.31 14.62 10.72
CA PRO A 235 -13.03 14.66 11.43
C PRO A 235 -12.69 13.31 12.06
N GLY A 236 -11.55 12.73 11.66
CA GLY A 236 -11.06 11.45 12.18
C GLY A 236 -11.74 10.19 11.60
N ILE A 237 -12.66 10.33 10.65
CA ILE A 237 -13.33 9.19 9.99
C ILE A 237 -13.17 9.28 8.47
N ILE A 238 -12.57 8.25 7.90
CA ILE A 238 -12.41 8.07 6.45
C ILE A 238 -13.45 7.05 6.01
N GLU A 239 -14.24 7.38 5.00
CA GLU A 239 -15.09 6.44 4.28
C GLU A 239 -14.27 5.73 3.21
N VAL A 240 -14.57 4.44 3.05
CA VAL A 240 -13.86 3.53 2.15
C VAL A 240 -14.87 2.90 1.21
N TYR A 241 -14.56 2.93 -0.09
CA TYR A 241 -15.27 2.20 -1.12
C TYR A 241 -14.24 1.58 -2.07
N MET A 242 -14.17 0.26 -2.15
CA MET A 242 -13.15 -0.44 -2.94
C MET A 242 -13.76 -1.56 -3.74
N ASN A 243 -13.50 -1.57 -5.04
CA ASN A 243 -13.83 -2.69 -5.91
C ASN A 243 -12.56 -3.50 -6.18
N GLY A 244 -12.67 -4.80 -6.06
CA GLY A 244 -11.60 -5.76 -6.33
C GLY A 244 -12.11 -6.87 -7.24
N PHE A 245 -11.29 -7.20 -8.22
CA PHE A 245 -11.53 -8.22 -9.22
C PHE A 245 -10.30 -9.12 -9.25
N VAL A 246 -10.50 -10.43 -9.15
CA VAL A 246 -9.38 -11.38 -9.24
C VAL A 246 -9.72 -12.47 -10.24
N ASP A 247 -8.81 -12.66 -11.19
CA ASP A 247 -8.66 -13.88 -11.97
C ASP A 247 -7.48 -14.64 -11.38
N SER A 248 -7.80 -15.69 -10.63
CA SER A 248 -6.81 -16.44 -9.87
C SER A 248 -5.84 -17.26 -10.75
N MET A 249 -6.06 -17.30 -12.07
CA MET A 249 -5.26 -17.98 -13.10
C MET A 249 -4.73 -19.36 -12.68
N GLY A 250 -5.32 -20.42 -13.24
CA GLY A 250 -5.11 -21.82 -12.84
C GLY A 250 -6.20 -22.35 -11.90
N ASP A 251 -6.03 -23.58 -11.41
CA ASP A 251 -7.09 -24.34 -10.70
C ASP A 251 -7.24 -23.97 -9.20
N ILE A 252 -7.33 -22.69 -8.87
CA ILE A 252 -7.67 -22.27 -7.49
C ILE A 252 -9.18 -22.35 -7.30
N HIS A 253 -9.61 -23.10 -6.29
CA HIS A 253 -11.00 -23.14 -5.90
C HIS A 253 -11.50 -21.76 -5.41
N THR A 254 -12.69 -21.36 -5.82
CA THR A 254 -13.32 -20.07 -5.49
C THR A 254 -13.42 -19.83 -3.98
N GLY A 255 -13.62 -20.89 -3.20
CA GLY A 255 -13.60 -20.87 -1.73
C GLY A 255 -12.26 -20.46 -1.10
N VAL A 256 -11.18 -20.39 -1.87
CA VAL A 256 -9.87 -19.82 -1.45
C VAL A 256 -9.65 -18.44 -2.08
N ALA A 257 -9.94 -18.30 -3.38
CA ALA A 257 -9.72 -17.04 -4.10
C ALA A 257 -10.55 -15.89 -3.54
N ILE A 258 -11.86 -16.07 -3.33
CA ILE A 258 -12.76 -15.01 -2.86
C ILE A 258 -12.35 -14.48 -1.47
N PRO A 259 -12.11 -15.34 -0.45
CA PRO A 259 -11.62 -14.85 0.84
C PRO A 259 -10.24 -14.18 0.77
N ALA A 260 -9.36 -14.61 -0.15
CA ALA A 260 -8.06 -13.98 -0.35
C ALA A 260 -8.21 -12.55 -0.92
N THR A 261 -9.06 -12.37 -1.94
CA THR A 261 -9.40 -11.06 -2.50
C THR A 261 -10.01 -10.15 -1.44
N ALA A 262 -10.95 -10.67 -0.64
CA ALA A 262 -11.54 -9.94 0.46
C ALA A 262 -10.49 -9.50 1.50
N GLU A 263 -9.55 -10.37 1.89
CA GLU A 263 -8.48 -9.98 2.83
C GLU A 263 -7.52 -8.95 2.22
N ALA A 264 -7.23 -9.03 0.91
CA ALA A 264 -6.42 -8.04 0.20
C ALA A 264 -7.06 -6.65 0.24
N LEU A 265 -8.36 -6.54 -0.08
CA LEU A 265 -9.11 -5.28 0.04
C LEU A 265 -9.15 -4.79 1.50
N MET A 266 -9.45 -5.69 2.44
CA MET A 266 -9.52 -5.32 3.85
C MET A 266 -8.18 -4.84 4.41
N SER A 267 -7.04 -5.17 3.80
CA SER A 267 -5.70 -4.78 4.27
C SER A 267 -5.55 -3.25 4.39
N TYR A 268 -6.29 -2.50 3.57
CA TYR A 268 -6.36 -1.03 3.60
C TYR A 268 -6.79 -0.44 4.94
N ARG A 269 -7.48 -1.21 5.80
CA ARG A 269 -7.78 -0.79 7.19
C ARG A 269 -6.53 -0.44 8.00
N LYS A 270 -5.36 -0.92 7.58
CA LYS A 270 -4.06 -0.65 8.20
C LYS A 270 -3.32 0.53 7.55
N GLY A 271 -3.88 1.19 6.54
CA GLY A 271 -3.25 2.32 5.84
C GLY A 271 -2.87 3.47 6.77
N VAL A 272 -3.80 3.93 7.62
CA VAL A 272 -3.52 4.99 8.61
C VAL A 272 -2.43 4.56 9.58
N TYR A 273 -2.49 3.32 10.07
CA TYR A 273 -1.46 2.78 10.97
C TYR A 273 -0.09 2.73 10.30
N CYS A 274 -0.02 2.30 9.03
CA CYS A 274 1.20 2.33 8.23
C CYS A 274 1.76 3.76 8.15
N GLY A 275 0.92 4.74 7.83
CA GLY A 275 1.30 6.17 7.80
C GLY A 275 1.86 6.65 9.14
N GLN A 276 1.22 6.28 10.25
CA GLN A 276 1.70 6.62 11.60
C GLN A 276 3.07 6.00 11.91
N MET A 277 3.31 4.74 11.55
CA MET A 277 4.60 4.08 11.77
C MET A 277 5.70 4.68 10.89
N LYS A 278 5.38 5.04 9.63
CA LYS A 278 6.30 5.78 8.75
C LYS A 278 6.65 7.15 9.34
N LYS A 279 5.67 7.91 9.85
CA LYS A 279 5.90 9.20 10.54
C LYS A 279 6.80 9.03 11.77
N LEU A 280 6.67 7.96 12.54
CA LEU A 280 7.57 7.66 13.66
C LEU A 280 9.01 7.43 13.17
N ASN A 281 9.22 6.64 12.10
CA ASN A 281 10.55 6.46 11.51
C ASN A 281 11.15 7.80 11.02
N TRP A 282 10.36 8.63 10.35
CA TRP A 282 10.78 9.97 9.93
C TRP A 282 11.19 10.85 11.13
N LEU A 283 10.41 10.83 12.21
CA LEU A 283 10.68 11.56 13.44
C LEU A 283 11.94 11.09 14.19
N LEU A 284 12.26 9.78 14.15
CA LEU A 284 13.49 9.22 14.71
C LEU A 284 14.73 9.81 14.02
N LYS A 285 14.68 9.86 12.69
CA LYS A 285 15.84 10.15 11.84
C LYS A 285 16.07 11.65 11.64
N THR A 286 15.00 12.44 11.69
CA THR A 286 15.10 13.91 11.71
C THR A 286 15.53 14.47 13.07
N LYS A 287 15.86 13.61 14.06
CA LYS A 287 16.18 13.98 15.45
C LYS A 287 15.13 14.88 16.13
N LYS A 288 13.88 14.80 15.65
CA LYS A 288 12.73 15.49 16.25
C LYS A 288 12.13 14.69 17.42
N THR A 289 12.85 13.67 17.91
CA THR A 289 12.43 12.77 18.99
C THR A 289 13.53 12.56 20.01
N VAL A 290 13.12 12.41 21.27
CA VAL A 290 13.97 11.90 22.36
C VAL A 290 13.59 10.44 22.56
N MET A 291 14.52 9.53 22.28
CA MET A 291 14.37 8.12 22.61
C MET A 291 14.51 7.97 24.12
N LEU A 292 13.51 7.38 24.77
CA LEU A 292 13.59 7.08 26.20
C LEU A 292 14.29 5.74 26.39
N ASP A 293 15.10 5.63 27.44
CA ASP A 293 15.65 4.34 27.87
C ASP A 293 14.53 3.34 28.18
N ARG A 294 14.86 2.05 28.12
CA ARG A 294 13.88 0.94 28.25
C ARG A 294 13.08 0.95 29.56
N ASP A 295 13.54 1.70 30.56
CA ASP A 295 13.00 1.73 31.93
C ASP A 295 12.10 2.94 32.24
N ILE A 296 11.76 3.79 31.26
CA ILE A 296 10.84 4.92 31.43
C ILE A 296 9.46 4.58 30.86
N GLU A 297 8.38 5.00 31.53
CA GLU A 297 7.00 4.92 31.04
C GLU A 297 6.87 5.52 29.63
N GLY A 298 6.65 4.65 28.65
CA GLY A 298 6.55 5.04 27.25
C GLY A 298 5.71 4.07 26.44
N VAL A 299 5.31 4.51 25.26
CA VAL A 299 4.47 3.74 24.35
C VAL A 299 5.35 2.88 23.47
N LYS A 300 5.25 1.57 23.61
CA LYS A 300 5.97 0.60 22.78
C LYS A 300 5.34 0.52 21.40
N GLN A 301 6.13 0.75 20.36
CA GLN A 301 5.76 0.58 18.97
C GLN A 301 6.70 -0.37 18.27
N LYS A 302 6.17 -1.13 17.31
CA LYS A 302 6.92 -2.10 16.53
C LYS A 302 7.20 -1.54 15.15
N LEU A 303 8.41 -1.01 14.96
CA LEU A 303 8.81 -0.41 13.69
C LEU A 303 9.54 -1.42 12.81
N ALA A 304 9.25 -1.33 11.52
CA ALA A 304 9.88 -2.06 10.44
C ALA A 304 11.07 -1.25 9.89
N PHE A 305 12.15 -1.95 9.63
CA PHE A 305 13.39 -1.45 9.04
C PHE A 305 13.87 -2.42 7.98
N LEU A 306 14.62 -1.94 7.00
CA LEU A 306 15.26 -2.82 6.02
C LEU A 306 16.70 -3.08 6.40
N GLN A 307 17.11 -4.34 6.26
CA GLN A 307 18.51 -4.73 6.32
C GLN A 307 19.15 -4.59 4.93
N ALA A 308 20.09 -3.65 4.78
CA ALA A 308 20.70 -3.29 3.50
C ALA A 308 21.20 -4.50 2.68
N HIS A 309 21.95 -5.40 3.31
CA HIS A 309 22.58 -6.54 2.63
C HIS A 309 21.59 -7.62 2.18
N THR A 310 20.51 -7.85 2.93
CA THR A 310 19.59 -8.96 2.68
C THR A 310 18.26 -8.53 2.08
N ARG A 311 18.00 -7.22 1.98
CA ARG A 311 16.70 -6.63 1.58
C ARG A 311 15.52 -7.18 2.39
N ARG A 312 15.78 -7.61 3.62
CA ARG A 312 14.77 -8.19 4.51
C ARG A 312 14.25 -7.15 5.46
N VAL A 313 12.95 -7.17 5.68
CA VAL A 313 12.31 -6.34 6.69
C VAL A 313 12.50 -6.99 8.07
N VAL A 314 13.08 -6.23 8.99
CA VAL A 314 13.23 -6.58 10.40
C VAL A 314 12.33 -5.68 11.22
N ARG A 315 11.67 -6.24 12.23
CA ARG A 315 10.83 -5.47 13.17
C ARG A 315 11.53 -5.32 14.52
N ARG A 316 11.68 -4.08 14.99
CA ARG A 316 12.22 -3.77 16.33
C ARG A 316 11.14 -3.11 17.18
N ASN A 317 11.07 -3.51 18.46
CA ASN A 317 10.25 -2.81 19.44
C ASN A 317 11.04 -1.61 19.94
N LEU A 318 10.48 -0.41 19.78
CA LEU A 318 11.03 0.84 20.26
C LEU A 318 10.03 1.51 21.21
N THR A 319 10.53 2.22 22.21
CA THR A 319 9.71 2.93 23.20
C THR A 319 9.75 4.43 22.90
N PHE A 320 8.56 5.04 22.77
CA PHE A 320 8.41 6.46 22.50
C PHE A 320 7.76 7.18 23.68
N CYS A 321 8.20 8.40 24.00
CA CYS A 321 7.49 9.22 24.98
C CYS A 321 6.12 9.66 24.42
N ALA A 322 5.19 10.01 25.32
CA ALA A 322 3.84 10.45 24.94
C ALA A 322 3.86 11.68 24.00
N ARG A 323 4.86 12.56 24.13
CA ARG A 323 5.01 13.73 23.24
C ARG A 323 5.36 13.31 21.81
N CYS A 324 6.33 12.39 21.62
CA CYS A 324 6.70 11.89 20.30
C CYS A 324 5.52 11.18 19.61
N MET A 325 4.74 10.40 20.37
CA MET A 325 3.51 9.79 19.86
C MET A 325 2.49 10.82 19.40
N ARG A 326 2.25 11.88 20.20
CA ARG A 326 1.32 12.96 19.83
C ARG A 326 1.78 13.70 18.58
N VAL A 327 3.07 14.05 18.50
CA VAL A 327 3.63 14.69 17.30
C VAL A 327 3.42 13.80 16.08
N ALA A 328 3.76 12.51 16.15
CA ALA A 328 3.56 11.58 15.04
C ALA A 328 2.09 11.52 14.58
N VAL A 329 1.13 11.48 15.51
CA VAL A 329 -0.30 11.46 15.19
C VAL A 329 -0.76 12.78 14.57
N GLN A 330 -0.29 13.92 15.06
CA GLN A 330 -0.72 15.25 14.62
C GLN A 330 -0.02 15.74 13.34
N THR A 331 1.19 15.28 13.06
CA THR A 331 1.92 15.64 11.85
C THR A 331 1.16 15.18 10.62
N ASN A 332 0.95 16.08 9.68
CA ASN A 332 0.25 15.82 8.43
C ASN A 332 1.09 14.90 7.53
N GLY A 333 0.55 13.72 7.18
CA GLY A 333 1.26 12.76 6.32
C GLY A 333 1.71 13.31 4.96
N LEU A 334 0.96 14.24 4.36
CA LEU A 334 1.34 14.83 3.06
C LEU A 334 2.50 15.81 3.19
N GLU A 335 2.60 16.54 4.31
CA GLU A 335 3.75 17.42 4.57
C GLU A 335 5.02 16.60 4.78
N VAL A 336 4.91 15.45 5.46
CA VAL A 336 6.04 14.52 5.61
C VAL A 336 6.48 13.97 4.26
N ALA A 337 5.53 13.49 3.44
CA ALA A 337 5.83 13.01 2.09
C ALA A 337 6.51 14.08 1.23
N SER A 338 5.99 15.31 1.27
CA SER A 338 6.54 16.47 0.57
C SER A 338 7.97 16.78 1.02
N GLU A 339 8.25 16.74 2.32
CA GLU A 339 9.58 16.93 2.89
C GLU A 339 10.54 15.79 2.53
N GLU A 340 10.08 14.54 2.51
CA GLU A 340 10.87 13.38 2.08
C GLU A 340 11.34 13.54 0.63
N LEU A 341 10.46 14.03 -0.26
CA LEU A 341 10.80 14.28 -1.68
C LEU A 341 11.78 15.44 -1.88
N ARG A 342 11.83 16.41 -0.96
CA ARG A 342 12.81 17.49 -1.01
C ARG A 342 14.22 17.03 -0.63
N ARG A 343 14.38 15.82 -0.07
CA ARG A 343 15.68 15.26 0.30
C ARG A 343 16.25 14.38 -0.80
N GLN A 344 17.58 14.31 -0.86
CA GLN A 344 18.30 13.54 -1.88
C GLN A 344 18.14 12.01 -1.77
N ASN A 345 17.86 11.47 -0.56
CA ASN A 345 17.60 10.03 -0.36
C ASN A 345 16.31 9.82 0.47
N PRO A 346 15.16 9.53 -0.16
CA PRO A 346 13.89 9.35 0.54
C PRO A 346 13.82 8.05 1.38
N PHE A 347 14.77 7.12 1.24
CA PHE A 347 14.77 5.84 1.96
C PHE A 347 15.63 5.83 3.24
N GLU A 348 16.53 6.80 3.42
CA GLU A 348 17.47 6.87 4.57
C GLU A 348 16.79 6.68 5.94
N TYR A 349 15.52 7.06 6.04
CA TYR A 349 14.69 6.95 7.25
C TYR A 349 14.45 5.51 7.73
N PHE A 350 14.58 4.53 6.85
CA PHE A 350 14.20 3.13 7.09
C PHE A 350 15.41 2.16 7.11
N GLU A 351 16.62 2.68 6.91
CA GLU A 351 17.87 1.92 6.97
C GLU A 351 18.33 1.65 8.41
N LEU A 352 18.76 0.42 8.67
CA LEU A 352 19.58 0.08 9.84
C LEU A 352 21.04 0.40 9.53
N SER A 353 21.66 1.32 10.27
CA SER A 353 23.11 1.54 10.17
C SER A 353 23.87 0.36 10.79
N SER A 354 25.01 0.01 10.19
CA SER A 354 25.88 -1.08 10.63
C SER A 354 26.43 -0.92 12.05
N ASN A 355 26.42 0.31 12.58
CA ASN A 355 26.99 0.66 13.89
C ASN A 355 25.99 0.54 15.05
N ASP A 356 24.74 0.16 14.79
CA ASP A 356 23.70 0.06 15.82
C ASP A 356 23.70 -1.32 16.50
N SER A 357 24.90 -1.88 16.69
CA SER A 357 25.16 -3.06 17.51
C SER A 357 25.26 -2.62 18.97
N GLY A 358 24.12 -2.30 19.59
CA GLY A 358 23.88 -2.42 21.03
C GLY A 358 25.03 -2.07 21.99
N THR A 359 25.76 -0.97 21.79
CA THR A 359 26.68 -0.43 22.80
C THR A 359 26.17 0.91 23.27
N SER A 360 25.83 0.97 24.55
CA SER A 360 25.52 2.16 25.31
C SER A 360 26.58 3.23 25.09
N ALA A 361 26.19 4.39 24.57
CA ALA A 361 26.99 5.59 24.73
C ALA A 361 26.73 6.09 26.16
N SER A 362 27.62 5.75 27.09
CA SER A 362 27.69 6.42 28.39
C SER A 362 27.98 7.91 28.17
N PRO A 363 27.45 8.81 29.02
CA PRO A 363 27.68 10.24 28.87
C PRO A 363 29.12 10.55 29.26
N SER A 364 29.98 10.77 28.28
CA SER A 364 31.28 11.41 28.51
C SER A 364 31.04 12.87 28.85
N ASN A 365 31.43 13.23 30.08
CA ASN A 365 31.49 14.59 30.63
C ASN A 365 32.05 15.59 29.61
N SER A 366 31.18 16.36 28.97
CA SER A 366 31.58 17.64 28.39
C SER A 366 31.30 18.72 29.43
N VAL A 367 32.38 19.15 30.07
CA VAL A 367 32.51 20.37 30.87
C VAL A 367 31.74 21.50 30.20
N LEU A 368 30.78 22.07 30.93
CA LEU A 368 30.19 23.37 30.63
C LEU A 368 31.32 24.42 30.65
N PRO A 369 31.45 25.32 29.67
CA PRO A 369 32.24 26.51 29.88
C PRO A 369 31.51 27.39 30.90
N ASP A 370 32.11 27.52 32.09
CA ASP A 370 31.83 28.61 33.02
C ASP A 370 31.98 29.95 32.29
N ASN A 371 30.95 30.79 32.38
CA ASN A 371 31.10 32.24 32.35
C ASN A 371 29.81 32.94 32.84
N GLN A 372 29.69 33.04 34.16
CA GLN A 372 29.13 34.20 34.87
C GLN A 372 30.30 34.75 35.71
N GLN A 373 30.53 36.03 35.96
CA GLN A 373 29.91 37.32 35.64
C GLN A 373 30.95 38.38 36.11
N GLU A 374 30.90 39.58 35.50
CA GLU A 374 31.22 40.89 36.10
C GLU A 374 32.66 41.26 36.52
N PHE A 375 33.21 42.36 35.96
CA PHE A 375 33.15 43.69 36.58
C PHE A 375 33.97 44.76 35.82
N PHE A 376 33.38 45.97 35.78
CA PHE A 376 33.91 47.34 35.57
C PHE A 376 35.10 47.64 34.64
N GLY A 377 34.83 48.60 33.74
CA GLY A 377 35.78 49.41 32.98
C GLY A 377 35.04 50.30 32.01
#